data_AF-A0A7X3XP34-F1
#
_entry.id   AF-A0A7X3XP34-F1
#
_cell.length_a   1.000
_cell.length_b   1.000
_cell.length_c   1.000
_cell.angle_alpha   90.00
_cell.angle_beta   90.00
_cell.angle_gamma   90.00
#
_symmetry.space_group_name_H-M   'P 1'
#
loop_
_entity.id
_entity.type
_entity.pdbx_description
1 polymer ?
#
loop_
_entity_poly.entity_id
_entity_poly.type
_entity_poly.pdbx_seq_one_letter_code
_entity_poly.pdbx_strand_id
1 'polypeptide(L)'
;MNQFIALVRKGNVAPSEILCIGMLLVSLSLVGCGGKLGSIEISAVDTAISDAEAAIAAAVEADAPTLASDLFETAQANLASAKIALEEKKGNEALRLAYQAIANATLAQTNSMNITKNSELNTSILQKEAEAESLRATVNSKKEELAGLQSEIQDVQSEGTQLKQTVRDLEKKNRELGDTRAAYGEQVAQLSETLEEIRGRARRAETEIRNYGREVAELRRKLDVADRRVQEEGYQKRTVIAEIDSLRRQLREQAQIYTEKLAEASQQNAGAKHAEYLKQKAQEARAYVDSQPQLHPTKTGRIALSAEQIAAGKMALSNWERAWQAKDLNGHLAYYEPNIIADKVVIHESKEHRNKIDLQQLEADLHQMGTHAWSKAKSDTEVEGESVIGIHRLTRLATPAADENATELYNIWIREVWMHQVGNDWRIHHEIWQIYENVPNF
;
A
#
# COMPACT_ATOMS: atom_id res chain seq x y z
N MET A 1 14.72 19.54 -24.61
CA MET A 1 15.43 20.50 -25.50
C MET A 1 15.79 19.72 -26.75
N ASN A 2 14.92 19.82 -27.76
CA ASN A 2 14.89 18.98 -28.95
C ASN A 2 15.93 19.46 -29.96
N GLN A 3 16.79 18.58 -30.45
CA GLN A 3 17.54 18.80 -31.68
C GLN A 3 17.15 17.75 -32.72
N PHE A 4 16.49 18.25 -33.76
CA PHE A 4 16.22 17.60 -35.02
C PHE A 4 17.54 17.25 -35.72
N ILE A 5 17.69 16.00 -36.16
CA ILE A 5 18.60 15.64 -37.26
C ILE A 5 17.73 14.98 -38.32
N ALA A 6 17.44 15.75 -39.37
CA ALA A 6 16.96 15.27 -40.65
C ALA A 6 18.14 15.28 -41.61
N LEU A 7 18.51 14.11 -42.15
CA LEU A 7 19.39 14.02 -43.32
C LEU A 7 18.98 12.74 -44.09
N VAL A 8 18.56 12.91 -45.36
CA VAL A 8 19.16 12.28 -46.58
C VAL A 8 18.24 11.17 -47.13
N ARG A 9 17.90 11.03 -48.42
CA ARG A 9 18.47 11.54 -49.69
C ARG A 9 17.38 11.50 -50.77
N LYS A 10 17.32 12.54 -51.62
CA LYS A 10 16.79 12.43 -52.99
C LYS A 10 17.76 11.61 -53.83
N GLY A 11 17.24 10.62 -54.55
CA GLY A 11 17.96 9.88 -55.57
C GLY A 11 16.98 9.49 -56.67
N ASN A 12 16.76 10.41 -57.61
CA ASN A 12 16.10 10.11 -58.87
C ASN A 12 17.11 9.40 -59.78
N VAL A 13 16.81 8.17 -60.16
CA VAL A 13 17.45 7.48 -61.27
C VAL A 13 16.33 6.78 -62.06
N ALA A 14 16.02 7.32 -63.24
CA ALA A 14 15.49 6.55 -64.35
C ALA A 14 16.69 5.91 -65.06
N PRO A 15 16.58 4.66 -65.54
CA PRO A 15 16.18 4.39 -66.92
C PRO A 15 15.21 3.17 -66.95
N SER A 16 14.48 2.83 -68.01
CA SER A 16 14.96 2.49 -69.33
C SER A 16 13.80 2.20 -70.30
N GLU A 17 14.11 2.38 -71.60
CA GLU A 17 13.70 1.53 -72.74
C GLU A 17 12.23 1.53 -73.17
N ILE A 18 11.86 2.41 -74.11
CA ILE A 18 11.92 2.18 -75.57
C ILE A 18 11.06 0.99 -75.99
N LEU A 19 9.77 1.26 -76.15
CA LEU A 19 8.83 0.44 -76.91
C LEU A 19 8.46 1.21 -78.17
N CYS A 20 9.06 0.85 -79.30
CA CYS A 20 8.58 1.19 -80.64
C CYS A 20 9.05 0.09 -81.59
N ILE A 21 8.21 -0.93 -81.70
CA ILE A 21 8.25 -1.93 -82.77
C ILE A 21 7.86 -1.19 -84.05
N GLY A 22 8.87 -0.64 -84.74
CA GLY A 22 8.76 -0.14 -86.09
C GLY A 22 8.81 -1.32 -87.05
N MET A 23 7.72 -1.49 -87.81
CA MET A 23 7.56 -2.38 -88.95
C MET A 23 8.87 -2.72 -89.67
N LEU A 24 9.30 -3.97 -89.56
CA LEU A 24 10.26 -4.57 -90.47
C LEU A 24 9.51 -4.93 -91.75
N LEU A 25 9.38 -3.92 -92.63
CA LEU A 25 9.13 -4.09 -94.05
C LEU A 25 10.28 -4.93 -94.62
N VAL A 26 10.07 -6.24 -94.74
CA VAL A 26 10.87 -7.06 -95.63
C VAL A 26 10.44 -6.69 -97.05
N SER A 27 11.24 -5.82 -97.65
CA SER A 27 11.21 -5.48 -99.06
C SER A 27 11.37 -6.77 -99.89
N LEU A 28 10.27 -7.23 -100.48
CA LEU A 28 10.30 -8.18 -101.58
C LEU A 28 11.16 -7.59 -102.70
N SER A 29 12.29 -8.24 -102.95
CA SER A 29 13.08 -8.06 -104.16
C SER A 29 12.20 -8.37 -105.36
N LEU A 30 11.89 -7.32 -106.13
CA LEU A 30 11.36 -7.40 -107.48
C LEU A 30 12.29 -8.27 -108.34
N VAL A 31 11.85 -9.49 -108.67
CA VAL A 31 12.27 -10.18 -109.88
C VAL A 31 11.13 -10.03 -110.89
N GLY A 32 11.34 -9.14 -111.86
CA GLY A 32 10.52 -9.11 -113.06
C GLY A 32 10.95 -10.23 -114.00
N CYS A 33 9.97 -10.95 -114.58
CA CYS A 33 9.97 -11.40 -115.98
C CYS A 33 8.63 -12.07 -116.35
N GLY A 34 8.06 -11.62 -117.46
CA GLY A 34 7.52 -12.39 -118.59
C GLY A 34 6.64 -13.63 -118.34
N GLY A 35 5.45 -13.63 -118.98
CA GLY A 35 4.56 -14.76 -119.05
C GLY A 35 5.20 -16.07 -119.54
N LYS A 36 5.16 -17.08 -118.67
CA LYS A 36 4.93 -18.52 -118.93
C LYS A 36 4.89 -19.19 -117.56
N LEU A 37 3.76 -19.79 -117.20
CA LEU A 37 3.62 -20.65 -116.03
C LEU A 37 4.63 -21.81 -116.15
N GLY A 38 5.75 -21.69 -115.45
CA GLY A 38 6.69 -22.78 -115.20
C GLY A 38 6.29 -23.49 -113.92
N SER A 39 6.27 -24.83 -113.97
CA SER A 39 6.08 -25.71 -112.83
C SER A 39 6.95 -25.28 -111.65
N ILE A 40 6.35 -25.06 -110.47
CA ILE A 40 7.11 -25.08 -109.22
C ILE A 40 7.84 -26.43 -109.16
N GLU A 41 9.15 -26.41 -108.94
CA GLU A 41 9.90 -27.64 -108.72
C GLU A 41 9.36 -28.34 -107.48
N ILE A 42 9.02 -29.62 -107.62
CA ILE A 42 8.47 -30.46 -106.54
C ILE A 42 9.37 -30.40 -105.29
N SER A 43 10.69 -30.23 -105.48
CA SER A 43 11.71 -30.03 -104.44
C SER A 43 11.41 -28.89 -103.45
N ALA A 44 10.81 -27.78 -103.92
CA ALA A 44 10.51 -26.62 -103.06
C ALA A 44 9.28 -26.87 -102.16
N VAL A 45 8.31 -27.66 -102.65
CA VAL A 45 7.11 -28.03 -101.88
C VAL A 45 7.46 -29.09 -100.84
N ASP A 46 8.28 -30.08 -101.22
CA ASP A 46 8.77 -31.10 -100.28
C ASP A 46 9.58 -30.49 -99.14
N THR A 47 10.42 -29.48 -99.43
CA THR A 47 11.16 -28.75 -98.41
C THR A 47 10.21 -28.02 -97.45
N ALA A 48 9.19 -27.31 -97.95
CA ALA A 48 8.24 -26.60 -97.11
C ALA A 48 7.37 -27.54 -96.25
N ILE A 49 7.02 -28.74 -96.76
CA ILE A 49 6.32 -29.77 -95.98
C ILE A 49 7.23 -30.33 -94.90
N SER A 50 8.50 -30.60 -95.20
CA SER A 50 9.50 -31.02 -94.21
C SER A 50 9.71 -29.96 -93.13
N ASP A 51 9.78 -28.69 -93.50
CA ASP A 51 9.89 -27.58 -92.54
C ASP A 51 8.63 -27.45 -91.68
N ALA A 52 7.45 -27.69 -92.24
CA ALA A 52 6.19 -27.73 -91.50
C ALA A 52 6.13 -28.90 -90.50
N GLU A 53 6.62 -30.08 -90.89
CA GLU A 53 6.75 -31.22 -89.98
C GLU A 53 7.72 -30.93 -88.83
N ALA A 54 8.87 -30.31 -89.13
CA ALA A 54 9.83 -29.90 -88.13
C ALA A 54 9.26 -28.85 -87.17
N ALA A 55 8.52 -27.87 -87.68
CA ALA A 55 7.86 -26.84 -86.86
C ALA A 55 6.77 -27.45 -85.95
N ILE A 56 6.00 -28.43 -86.44
CA ILE A 56 5.00 -29.15 -85.64
C ILE A 56 5.69 -29.99 -84.56
N ALA A 57 6.80 -30.66 -84.86
CA ALA A 57 7.57 -31.40 -83.86
C ALA A 57 8.12 -30.48 -82.75
N ALA A 58 8.65 -29.31 -83.13
CA ALA A 58 9.13 -28.31 -82.18
C ALA A 58 7.99 -27.72 -81.32
N ALA A 59 6.77 -27.62 -81.86
CA ALA A 59 5.58 -27.25 -81.11
C ALA A 59 5.15 -28.35 -80.12
N VAL A 60 5.27 -29.63 -80.49
CA VAL A 60 5.02 -30.77 -79.58
C VAL A 60 6.00 -30.77 -78.41
N GLU A 61 7.30 -30.56 -78.66
CA GLU A 61 8.31 -30.47 -77.58
C GLU A 61 8.02 -29.35 -76.59
N ALA A 62 7.35 -28.28 -77.05
CA ALA A 62 6.91 -27.18 -76.21
C ALA A 62 5.56 -27.43 -75.51
N ASP A 63 4.94 -28.61 -75.63
CA ASP A 63 3.61 -28.95 -75.12
C ASP A 63 2.45 -28.11 -75.71
N ALA A 64 2.62 -27.65 -76.95
CA ALA A 64 1.56 -26.94 -77.67
C ALA A 64 0.24 -27.75 -77.84
N PRO A 65 0.23 -29.10 -77.94
CA PRO A 65 -1.04 -29.85 -77.98
C PRO A 65 -1.94 -29.58 -76.77
N THR A 66 -1.35 -29.33 -75.60
CA THR A 66 -2.09 -29.10 -74.34
C THR A 66 -2.34 -27.61 -74.10
N LEU A 67 -1.31 -26.77 -74.28
CA LEU A 67 -1.34 -25.37 -73.86
C LEU A 67 -1.74 -24.40 -74.98
N ALA A 68 -1.65 -24.81 -76.25
CA ALA A 68 -2.00 -24.01 -77.43
C ALA A 68 -2.76 -24.85 -78.48
N SER A 69 -3.67 -25.70 -78.01
CA SER A 69 -4.38 -26.73 -78.77
C SER A 69 -4.98 -26.20 -80.10
N ASP A 70 -5.72 -25.10 -80.07
CA ASP A 70 -6.39 -24.55 -81.26
C ASP A 70 -5.41 -24.24 -82.43
N LEU A 71 -4.27 -23.62 -82.11
CA LEU A 71 -3.25 -23.28 -83.10
C LEU A 71 -2.50 -24.52 -83.58
N PHE A 72 -2.27 -25.46 -82.67
CA PHE A 72 -1.60 -26.72 -82.96
C PHE A 72 -2.44 -27.62 -83.88
N GLU A 73 -3.74 -27.77 -83.59
CA GLU A 73 -4.68 -28.51 -84.43
C GLU A 73 -4.81 -27.88 -85.82
N THR A 74 -4.87 -26.54 -85.89
CA THR A 74 -4.90 -25.82 -87.18
C THR A 74 -3.61 -26.03 -87.98
N ALA A 75 -2.45 -26.10 -87.33
CA ALA A 75 -1.18 -26.41 -87.99
C ALA A 75 -1.17 -27.83 -88.57
N GLN A 76 -1.65 -28.82 -87.82
CA GLN A 76 -1.78 -30.21 -88.27
C GLN A 76 -2.75 -30.34 -89.45
N ALA A 77 -3.90 -29.67 -89.39
CA ALA A 77 -4.89 -29.67 -90.46
C ALA A 77 -4.33 -29.07 -91.76
N ASN A 78 -3.55 -27.98 -91.65
CA ASN A 78 -2.89 -27.35 -92.79
C ASN A 78 -1.77 -28.23 -93.37
N LEU A 79 -0.98 -28.92 -92.54
CA LEU A 79 0.02 -29.88 -93.00
C LEU A 79 -0.62 -31.06 -93.74
N ALA A 80 -1.69 -31.63 -93.19
CA ALA A 80 -2.44 -32.71 -93.84
C ALA A 80 -3.00 -32.27 -95.20
N SER A 81 -3.57 -31.06 -95.25
CA SER A 81 -4.09 -30.47 -96.49
C SER A 81 -2.98 -30.16 -97.50
N ALA A 82 -1.79 -29.76 -97.05
CA ALA A 82 -0.63 -29.52 -97.91
C ALA A 82 -0.13 -30.81 -98.58
N LYS A 83 -0.07 -31.92 -97.83
CA LYS A 83 0.31 -33.24 -98.36
C LYS A 83 -0.68 -33.75 -99.40
N ILE A 84 -1.97 -33.61 -99.14
CA ILE A 84 -3.03 -33.95 -100.11
C ILE A 84 -2.89 -33.10 -101.38
N ALA A 85 -2.67 -31.78 -101.24
CA ALA A 85 -2.50 -30.88 -102.40
C ALA A 85 -1.24 -31.22 -103.24
N LEU A 86 -0.16 -31.72 -102.60
CA LEU A 86 1.04 -32.19 -103.30
C LEU A 86 0.75 -33.46 -104.14
N GLU A 87 0.03 -34.43 -103.58
CA GLU A 87 -0.41 -35.65 -104.28
C GLU A 87 -1.29 -35.31 -105.50
N GLU A 88 -2.15 -34.31 -105.36
CA GLU A 88 -3.00 -33.77 -106.43
C GLU A 88 -2.25 -32.88 -107.44
N LYS A 89 -0.93 -32.72 -107.31
CA LYS A 89 -0.06 -31.88 -108.15
C LYS A 89 -0.44 -30.39 -108.14
N LYS A 90 -1.04 -29.90 -107.06
CA LYS A 90 -1.41 -28.49 -106.84
C LYS A 90 -0.31 -27.75 -106.05
N GLY A 91 0.88 -27.61 -106.64
CA GLY A 91 2.08 -27.11 -105.96
C GLY A 91 1.93 -25.75 -105.26
N ASN A 92 1.25 -24.77 -105.87
CA ASN A 92 1.01 -23.45 -105.24
C ASN A 92 0.18 -23.56 -103.95
N GLU A 93 -0.83 -24.43 -103.95
CA GLU A 93 -1.73 -24.61 -102.82
C GLU A 93 -1.06 -25.41 -101.70
N ALA A 94 -0.31 -26.47 -102.07
CA ALA A 94 0.52 -27.23 -101.14
C ALA A 94 1.55 -26.34 -100.42
N LEU A 95 2.24 -25.46 -101.16
CA LEU A 95 3.21 -24.53 -100.61
C LEU A 95 2.55 -23.52 -99.66
N ARG A 96 1.41 -22.94 -100.05
CA ARG A 96 0.64 -22.01 -99.22
C ARG A 96 0.21 -22.64 -97.90
N LEU A 97 -0.35 -23.87 -97.96
CA LEU A 97 -0.80 -24.62 -96.80
C LEU A 97 0.36 -25.05 -95.90
N ALA A 98 1.50 -25.45 -96.47
CA ALA A 98 2.72 -25.76 -95.72
C ALA A 98 3.24 -24.54 -94.95
N TYR A 99 3.29 -23.36 -95.56
CA TYR A 99 3.66 -22.13 -94.85
C TYR A 99 2.66 -21.73 -93.77
N GLN A 100 1.35 -21.94 -94.00
CA GLN A 100 0.35 -21.73 -92.96
C GLN A 100 0.50 -22.72 -91.79
N ALA A 101 0.89 -23.96 -92.07
CA ALA A 101 1.23 -24.95 -91.04
C ALA A 101 2.46 -24.51 -90.23
N ILE A 102 3.54 -24.05 -90.88
CA ILE A 102 4.74 -23.52 -90.21
C ILE A 102 4.39 -22.33 -89.31
N ALA A 103 3.62 -21.36 -89.82
CA ALA A 103 3.24 -20.17 -89.08
C ALA A 103 2.41 -20.51 -87.83
N ASN A 104 1.39 -21.37 -88.00
CA ASN A 104 0.53 -21.79 -86.89
C ASN A 104 1.30 -22.65 -85.87
N ALA A 105 2.19 -23.54 -86.32
CA ALA A 105 3.02 -24.35 -85.43
C ALA A 105 4.00 -23.49 -84.61
N THR A 106 4.66 -22.52 -85.25
CA THR A 106 5.57 -21.58 -84.57
C THR A 106 4.82 -20.70 -83.56
N LEU A 107 3.61 -20.25 -83.90
CA LEU A 107 2.75 -19.50 -82.98
C LEU A 107 2.28 -20.37 -81.80
N ALA A 108 1.89 -21.62 -82.05
CA ALA A 108 1.49 -22.56 -81.02
C ALA A 108 2.64 -22.85 -80.05
N GLN A 109 3.85 -23.08 -80.59
CA GLN A 109 5.08 -23.26 -79.82
C GLN A 109 5.35 -22.04 -78.92
N THR A 110 5.33 -20.84 -79.50
CA THR A 110 5.61 -19.58 -78.78
C THR A 110 4.57 -19.33 -77.68
N ASN A 111 3.29 -19.55 -77.96
CA ASN A 111 2.22 -19.40 -76.98
C ASN A 111 2.38 -20.39 -75.83
N SER A 112 2.67 -21.65 -76.13
CA SER A 112 2.90 -22.69 -75.12
C SER A 112 4.07 -22.33 -74.20
N MET A 113 5.22 -21.94 -74.77
CA MET A 113 6.38 -21.50 -74.01
C MET A 113 6.07 -20.29 -73.12
N ASN A 114 5.30 -19.32 -73.62
CA ASN A 114 4.88 -18.15 -72.85
C ASN A 114 3.93 -18.53 -71.71
N ILE A 115 3.01 -19.47 -71.93
CA ILE A 115 2.10 -19.97 -70.89
C ILE A 115 2.89 -20.65 -69.76
N THR A 116 3.82 -21.54 -70.11
CA THR A 116 4.70 -22.20 -69.13
C THR A 116 5.56 -21.21 -68.37
N LYS A 117 6.21 -20.27 -69.06
CA LYS A 117 7.03 -19.24 -68.41
C LYS A 117 6.21 -18.34 -67.50
N ASN A 118 5.00 -17.97 -67.90
CA ASN A 118 4.10 -17.17 -67.09
C ASN A 118 3.60 -17.93 -65.86
N SER A 119 3.32 -19.23 -65.97
CA SER A 119 2.88 -20.04 -64.83
C SER A 119 4.00 -20.21 -63.79
N GLU A 120 5.24 -20.43 -64.23
CA GLU A 120 6.43 -20.46 -63.37
C GLU A 120 6.67 -19.13 -62.65
N LEU A 121 6.61 -18.02 -63.40
CA LEU A 121 6.73 -16.67 -62.84
C LEU A 121 5.63 -16.39 -61.82
N ASN A 122 4.38 -16.73 -62.14
CA ASN A 122 3.24 -16.52 -61.24
C ASN A 122 3.40 -17.34 -59.95
N THR A 123 3.88 -18.58 -60.05
CA THR A 123 4.17 -19.42 -58.88
C THR A 123 5.27 -18.81 -58.00
N SER A 124 6.34 -18.30 -58.62
CA SER A 124 7.43 -17.61 -57.92
C SER A 124 6.97 -16.31 -57.24
N ILE A 125 6.12 -15.53 -57.91
CA ILE A 125 5.51 -14.32 -57.35
C ILE A 125 4.67 -14.67 -56.12
N LEU A 126 3.78 -15.66 -56.20
CA LEU A 126 2.96 -16.08 -55.08
C LEU A 126 3.80 -16.56 -53.88
N GLN A 127 4.88 -17.30 -54.14
CA GLN A 127 5.80 -17.73 -53.09
C GLN A 127 6.49 -16.54 -52.41
N LYS A 128 6.93 -15.55 -53.20
CA LYS A 128 7.58 -14.33 -52.69
C LYS A 128 6.61 -13.41 -51.95
N GLU A 129 5.37 -13.33 -52.38
CA GLU A 129 4.31 -12.60 -51.68
C GLU A 129 4.03 -13.23 -50.31
N ALA A 130 3.88 -14.55 -50.23
CA ALA A 130 3.70 -15.27 -48.97
C ALA A 130 4.89 -15.09 -48.01
N GLU A 131 6.12 -15.13 -48.54
CA GLU A 131 7.34 -14.87 -47.77
C GLU A 131 7.37 -13.43 -47.23
N ALA A 132 6.99 -12.45 -48.06
CA ALA A 132 6.93 -11.04 -47.66
C ALA A 132 5.86 -10.79 -46.59
N GLU A 133 4.69 -11.43 -46.68
CA GLU A 133 3.64 -11.35 -45.65
C GLU A 133 4.11 -11.95 -44.31
N SER A 134 4.74 -13.12 -44.34
CA SER A 134 5.33 -13.76 -43.15
C SER A 134 6.39 -12.87 -42.49
N LEU A 135 7.26 -12.27 -43.28
CA LEU A 135 8.27 -11.33 -42.79
C LEU A 135 7.63 -10.07 -42.18
N ARG A 136 6.59 -9.50 -42.81
CA ARG A 136 5.85 -8.36 -42.25
C ARG A 136 5.21 -8.70 -40.92
N ALA A 137 4.57 -9.87 -40.80
CA ALA A 137 3.99 -10.34 -39.55
C ALA A 137 5.05 -10.48 -38.45
N THR A 138 6.21 -11.06 -38.78
CA THR A 138 7.34 -11.20 -37.86
C THR A 138 7.88 -9.85 -37.39
N VAL A 139 8.06 -8.90 -38.31
CA VAL A 139 8.51 -7.53 -37.99
C VAL A 139 7.51 -6.83 -37.08
N ASN A 140 6.21 -6.95 -37.34
CA ASN A 140 5.18 -6.34 -36.50
C ASN A 140 5.19 -6.93 -35.10
N SER A 141 5.25 -8.26 -34.96
CA SER A 141 5.36 -8.93 -33.67
C SER A 141 6.61 -8.49 -32.89
N LYS A 142 7.76 -8.40 -33.56
CA LYS A 142 9.00 -7.93 -32.93
C LYS A 142 8.93 -6.46 -32.51
N LYS A 143 8.21 -5.63 -33.26
CA LYS A 143 7.99 -4.22 -32.91
C LYS A 143 7.12 -4.07 -31.67
N GLU A 144 6.08 -4.90 -31.54
CA GLU A 144 5.23 -4.95 -30.35
C GLU A 144 6.02 -5.41 -29.11
N GLU A 145 6.82 -6.47 -29.26
CA GLU A 145 7.71 -6.96 -28.20
C GLU A 145 8.70 -5.87 -27.73
N LEU A 146 9.30 -5.15 -28.68
CA LEU A 146 10.23 -4.06 -28.38
C LEU A 146 9.53 -2.89 -27.66
N ALA A 147 8.30 -2.54 -28.05
CA ALA A 147 7.52 -1.53 -27.36
C ALA A 147 7.18 -1.95 -25.92
N GLY A 148 6.84 -3.23 -25.70
CA GLY A 148 6.62 -3.80 -24.36
C GLY A 148 7.86 -3.70 -23.47
N LEU A 149 9.01 -4.15 -23.98
CA LEU A 149 10.29 -4.06 -23.26
C LEU A 149 10.68 -2.62 -22.95
N GLN A 150 10.40 -1.68 -23.85
CA GLN A 150 10.68 -0.27 -23.61
C GLN A 150 9.82 0.33 -22.47
N SER A 151 8.57 -0.11 -22.35
CA SER A 151 7.70 0.24 -21.22
C SER A 151 8.25 -0.33 -19.91
N GLU A 152 8.61 -1.61 -19.90
CA GLU A 152 9.16 -2.28 -18.71
C GLU A 152 10.45 -1.62 -18.22
N ILE A 153 11.33 -1.20 -19.13
CA ILE A 153 12.53 -0.43 -18.78
C ILE A 153 12.17 0.91 -18.11
N GLN A 154 11.14 1.62 -18.58
CA GLN A 154 10.71 2.88 -17.97
C GLN A 154 10.15 2.64 -16.56
N ASP A 155 9.37 1.60 -16.37
CA ASP A 155 8.80 1.24 -15.08
C ASP A 155 9.91 0.90 -14.08
N VAL A 156 10.87 0.05 -14.46
CA VAL A 156 12.02 -0.30 -13.61
C VAL A 156 12.89 0.92 -13.30
N GLN A 157 13.06 1.86 -14.22
CA GLN A 157 13.78 3.11 -13.97
C GLN A 157 13.05 4.02 -12.96
N SER A 158 11.72 4.08 -13.06
CA SER A 158 10.87 4.80 -12.11
C SER A 158 10.98 4.19 -10.71
N GLU A 159 10.83 2.87 -10.59
CA GLU A 159 11.00 2.14 -9.33
C GLU A 159 12.39 2.34 -8.72
N GLY A 160 13.44 2.24 -9.55
CA GLY A 160 14.82 2.50 -9.12
C GLY A 160 15.03 3.93 -8.61
N THR A 161 14.28 4.90 -9.13
CA THR A 161 14.34 6.29 -8.67
C THR A 161 13.61 6.47 -7.33
N GLN A 162 12.45 5.85 -7.17
CA GLN A 162 11.70 5.83 -5.92
C GLN A 162 12.48 5.15 -4.79
N LEU A 163 13.08 3.98 -5.06
CA LEU A 163 13.92 3.26 -4.09
C LEU A 163 15.11 4.11 -3.63
N LYS A 164 15.80 4.79 -4.55
CA LYS A 164 16.90 5.72 -4.19
C LYS A 164 16.42 6.84 -3.26
N GLN A 165 15.22 7.36 -3.48
CA GLN A 165 14.66 8.39 -2.61
C GLN A 165 14.34 7.84 -1.22
N THR A 166 13.70 6.66 -1.15
CA THR A 166 13.41 5.97 0.12
C THR A 166 14.69 5.70 0.92
N VAL A 167 15.77 5.27 0.27
CA VAL A 167 17.07 5.07 0.94
C VAL A 167 17.60 6.37 1.55
N ARG A 168 17.56 7.48 0.81
CA ARG A 168 17.99 8.79 1.33
C ARG A 168 17.16 9.25 2.53
N ASP A 169 15.85 9.02 2.48
CA ASP A 169 14.95 9.41 3.58
C ASP A 169 15.20 8.55 4.83
N LEU A 170 15.47 7.25 4.65
CA LEU A 170 15.85 6.34 5.74
C LEU A 170 17.21 6.71 6.35
N GLU A 171 18.20 7.05 5.53
CA GLU A 171 19.50 7.53 6.01
C GLU A 171 19.38 8.84 6.80
N LYS A 172 18.46 9.73 6.40
CA LYS A 172 18.17 10.95 7.15
C LYS A 172 17.54 10.63 8.50
N LYS A 173 16.50 9.78 8.53
CA LYS A 173 15.87 9.33 9.79
C LYS A 173 16.85 8.64 10.72
N ASN A 174 17.77 7.83 10.18
CA ASN A 174 18.78 7.15 10.99
C ASN A 174 19.77 8.14 11.64
N ARG A 175 20.14 9.21 10.93
CA ARG A 175 20.93 10.32 11.50
C ARG A 175 20.17 11.04 12.60
N GLU A 176 18.91 11.41 12.36
CA GLU A 176 18.06 12.08 13.37
C GLU A 176 17.88 11.22 14.64
N LEU A 177 17.73 9.90 14.49
CA LEU A 177 17.68 8.96 15.62
C LEU A 177 19.03 8.88 16.36
N GLY A 178 20.14 8.91 15.61
CA GLY A 178 21.49 8.97 16.18
C GLY A 178 21.69 10.21 17.06
N ASP A 179 21.31 11.39 16.55
CA ASP A 179 21.40 12.66 17.28
C ASP A 179 20.50 12.65 18.53
N THR A 180 19.28 12.12 18.40
CA THR A 180 18.34 11.98 19.52
C THR A 180 18.90 11.07 20.61
N ARG A 181 19.52 9.94 20.22
CA ARG A 181 20.17 9.01 21.16
C ARG A 181 21.34 9.68 21.88
N ALA A 182 22.14 10.49 21.18
CA ALA A 182 23.23 11.24 21.79
C ALA A 182 22.70 12.25 22.84
N ALA A 183 21.66 13.01 22.50
CA ALA A 183 21.02 13.96 23.41
C ALA A 183 20.46 13.27 24.67
N TYR A 184 19.81 12.11 24.53
CA TYR A 184 19.37 11.33 25.71
C TYR A 184 20.55 10.81 26.53
N GLY A 185 21.66 10.42 25.89
CA GLY A 185 22.89 10.05 26.58
C GLY A 185 23.44 11.18 27.46
N GLU A 186 23.45 12.41 26.95
CA GLU A 186 23.86 13.59 27.71
C GLU A 186 22.92 13.89 28.88
N GLN A 187 21.61 13.79 28.67
CA GLN A 187 20.62 13.97 29.75
C GLN A 187 20.80 12.94 30.87
N VAL A 188 21.05 11.67 30.52
CA VAL A 188 21.33 10.61 31.51
C VAL A 188 22.60 10.90 32.30
N ALA A 189 23.65 11.41 31.64
CA ALA A 189 24.88 11.80 32.32
C ALA A 189 24.65 12.95 33.32
N GLN A 190 23.93 14.01 32.90
CA GLN A 190 23.59 15.14 33.76
C GLN A 190 22.72 14.74 34.96
N LEU A 191 21.74 13.85 34.74
CA LEU A 191 20.90 13.32 35.82
C LEU A 191 21.72 12.48 36.81
N SER A 192 22.68 11.70 36.31
CA SER A 192 23.57 10.90 37.15
C SER A 192 24.47 11.78 38.03
N GLU A 193 25.03 12.85 37.47
CA GLU A 193 25.82 13.84 38.22
C GLU A 193 24.97 14.54 39.29
N THR A 194 23.77 14.98 38.92
CA THR A 194 22.82 15.62 39.86
C THR A 194 22.46 14.68 41.01
N LEU A 195 22.29 13.38 40.72
CA LEU A 195 21.95 12.37 41.72
C LEU A 195 23.10 12.16 42.71
N GLU A 196 24.35 12.13 42.23
CA GLU A 196 25.53 12.06 43.10
C GLU A 196 25.68 13.33 43.96
N GLU A 197 25.42 14.51 43.41
CA GLU A 197 25.42 15.75 44.20
C GLU A 197 24.38 15.70 45.33
N ILE A 198 23.15 15.25 45.02
CA ILE A 198 22.08 15.10 46.02
C ILE A 198 22.47 14.09 47.09
N ARG A 199 23.05 12.93 46.72
CA ARG A 199 23.58 11.95 47.68
C ARG A 199 24.65 12.56 48.57
N GLY A 200 25.56 13.35 48.01
CA GLY A 200 26.59 14.08 48.76
C GLY A 200 26.00 15.10 49.74
N ARG A 201 24.96 15.83 49.34
CA ARG A 201 24.22 16.74 50.22
C ARG A 201 23.48 16.01 51.33
N ALA A 202 22.82 14.90 51.03
CA ALA A 202 22.10 14.09 52.02
C ALA A 202 23.05 13.56 53.11
N ARG A 203 24.23 13.04 52.74
CA ARG A 203 25.25 12.59 53.71
C ARG A 203 25.75 13.73 54.62
N ARG A 204 25.93 14.93 54.08
CA ARG A 204 26.31 16.12 54.87
C ARG A 204 25.21 16.51 55.85
N ALA A 205 23.96 16.58 55.39
CA ALA A 205 22.81 16.88 56.24
C ALA A 205 22.64 15.84 57.35
N GLU A 206 22.80 14.55 57.05
CA GLU A 206 22.73 13.48 58.05
C GLU A 206 23.82 13.65 59.13
N THR A 207 25.03 14.05 58.74
CA THR A 207 26.13 14.31 59.67
C THR A 207 25.81 15.51 60.56
N GLU A 208 25.26 16.59 60.00
CA GLU A 208 24.81 17.76 60.77
C GLU A 208 23.72 17.40 61.78
N ILE A 209 22.70 16.64 61.36
CA ILE A 209 21.62 16.15 62.23
C ILE A 209 22.18 15.36 63.42
N ARG A 210 23.16 14.46 63.19
CA ARG A 210 23.82 13.72 64.27
C ARG A 210 24.61 14.65 65.21
N ASN A 211 25.26 15.69 64.69
CA ASN A 211 25.98 16.66 65.50
C ASN A 211 25.02 17.45 66.41
N TYR A 212 23.94 17.99 65.84
CA TYR A 212 22.91 18.68 66.63
C TYR A 212 22.25 17.76 67.66
N GLY A 213 21.97 16.50 67.31
CA GLY A 213 21.45 15.52 68.27
C GLY A 213 22.38 15.30 69.47
N ARG A 214 23.71 15.30 69.25
CA ARG A 214 24.70 15.24 70.34
C ARG A 214 24.71 16.50 71.20
N GLU A 215 24.64 17.68 70.60
CA GLU A 215 24.58 18.96 71.32
C GLU A 215 23.33 19.06 72.19
N VAL A 216 22.16 18.66 71.67
CA VAL A 216 20.89 18.62 72.42
C VAL A 216 20.98 17.66 73.61
N ALA A 217 21.58 16.48 73.43
CA ALA A 217 21.76 15.51 74.51
C ALA A 217 22.66 16.07 75.63
N GLU A 218 23.73 16.79 75.26
CA GLU A 218 24.64 17.42 76.22
C GLU A 218 23.97 18.57 76.99
N LEU A 219 23.20 19.42 76.30
CA LEU A 219 22.42 20.47 76.94
C LEU A 219 21.38 19.92 77.92
N ARG A 220 20.71 18.82 77.57
CA ARG A 220 19.78 18.12 78.48
C ARG A 220 20.47 17.63 79.75
N ARG A 221 21.66 17.01 79.62
CA ARG A 221 22.44 16.58 80.80
C ARG A 221 22.83 17.74 81.70
N LYS A 222 23.27 18.87 81.11
CA LYS A 222 23.60 20.08 81.87
C LYS A 222 22.37 20.64 82.59
N LEU A 223 21.22 20.65 81.93
CA LEU A 223 19.95 21.05 82.53
C LEU A 223 19.58 20.16 83.71
N ASP A 224 19.66 18.84 83.56
CA ASP A 224 19.36 17.88 84.64
C ASP A 224 20.26 18.09 85.87
N VAL A 225 21.56 18.35 85.66
CA VAL A 225 22.51 18.65 86.75
C VAL A 225 22.15 19.97 87.43
N ALA A 226 21.79 21.00 86.66
CA ALA A 226 21.37 22.29 87.20
C ALA A 226 20.07 22.19 88.00
N ASP A 227 19.07 21.46 87.49
CA ASP A 227 17.79 21.22 88.17
C ASP A 227 18.00 20.48 89.51
N ARG A 228 18.90 19.47 89.56
CA ARG A 228 19.27 18.78 90.81
C ARG A 228 19.92 19.73 91.83
N ARG A 229 20.85 20.58 91.39
CA ARG A 229 21.49 21.59 92.27
C ARG A 229 20.48 22.58 92.86
N VAL A 230 19.46 22.99 92.09
CA VAL A 230 18.37 23.82 92.61
C VAL A 230 17.54 23.11 93.67
N GLN A 231 17.34 21.79 93.53
CA GLN A 231 16.61 21.00 94.53
C GLN A 231 17.43 20.77 95.82
N GLU A 232 18.76 20.66 95.71
CA GLU A 232 19.65 20.38 96.84
C GLU A 232 20.06 21.64 97.64
N GLU A 233 20.14 22.82 97.01
CA GLU A 233 20.58 24.06 97.68
C GLU A 233 19.48 25.14 97.76
N GLY A 234 18.74 25.16 98.87
CA GLY A 234 17.66 26.12 99.13
C GLY A 234 18.03 27.62 99.18
N TYR A 235 19.30 28.02 99.00
CA TYR A 235 19.75 29.40 99.26
C TYR A 235 20.60 30.13 98.20
N GLN A 236 20.89 29.56 97.01
CA GLN A 236 21.51 30.31 95.89
C GLN A 236 20.56 30.46 94.67
N LYS A 237 19.32 30.84 94.92
CA LYS A 237 18.22 30.84 93.93
C LYS A 237 18.42 31.73 92.69
N ARG A 238 19.24 32.79 92.69
CA ARG A 238 19.21 33.77 91.57
C ARG A 238 20.18 33.47 90.42
N THR A 239 21.37 32.98 90.70
CA THR A 239 22.37 32.65 89.66
C THR A 239 22.04 31.35 88.95
N VAL A 240 21.58 30.33 89.68
CA VAL A 240 21.24 29.02 89.11
C VAL A 240 19.93 29.08 88.30
N ILE A 241 18.94 29.88 88.72
CA ILE A 241 17.71 30.11 87.91
C ILE A 241 18.05 30.82 86.59
N ALA A 242 18.94 31.80 86.61
CA ALA A 242 19.38 32.48 85.39
C ALA A 242 20.13 31.54 84.44
N GLU A 243 20.94 30.62 84.98
CA GLU A 243 21.63 29.59 84.20
C GLU A 243 20.63 28.58 83.60
N ILE A 244 19.63 28.12 84.36
CA ILE A 244 18.54 27.25 83.90
C ILE A 244 17.73 27.92 82.79
N ASP A 245 17.35 29.19 82.96
CA ASP A 245 16.59 29.91 81.94
C ASP A 245 17.41 30.14 80.67
N SER A 246 18.72 30.35 80.80
CA SER A 246 19.63 30.44 79.64
C SER A 246 19.75 29.11 78.89
N LEU A 247 19.88 27.99 79.61
CA LEU A 247 19.98 26.65 79.04
C LEU A 247 18.66 26.21 78.41
N ARG A 248 17.52 26.56 79.02
CA ARG A 248 16.19 26.34 78.44
C ARG A 248 15.98 27.15 77.17
N ARG A 249 16.48 28.40 77.12
CA ARG A 249 16.43 29.21 75.90
C ARG A 249 17.30 28.61 74.80
N GLN A 250 18.55 28.24 75.10
CA GLN A 250 19.44 27.58 74.14
C GLN A 250 18.89 26.24 73.64
N LEU A 251 18.30 25.42 74.52
CA LEU A 251 17.68 24.15 74.14
C LEU A 251 16.48 24.36 73.20
N ARG A 252 15.66 25.38 73.44
CA ARG A 252 14.54 25.72 72.54
C ARG A 252 15.03 26.23 71.19
N GLU A 253 16.04 27.09 71.17
CA GLU A 253 16.63 27.59 69.93
C GLU A 253 17.27 26.45 69.11
N GLN A 254 18.01 25.55 69.74
CA GLN A 254 18.60 24.38 69.07
C GLN A 254 17.54 23.37 68.61
N ALA A 255 16.49 23.13 69.40
CA ALA A 255 15.37 22.29 68.99
C ALA A 255 14.58 22.90 67.82
N GLN A 256 14.45 24.23 67.77
CA GLN A 256 13.83 24.94 66.66
C GLN A 256 14.69 24.84 65.40
N ILE A 257 16.00 25.09 65.47
CA ILE A 257 16.93 24.91 64.35
C ILE A 257 16.91 23.47 63.84
N TYR A 258 16.87 22.48 64.75
CA TYR A 258 16.75 21.07 64.40
C TYR A 258 15.44 20.77 63.64
N THR A 259 14.31 21.34 64.11
CA THR A 259 12.99 21.14 63.50
C THR A 259 12.89 21.85 62.13
N GLU A 260 13.43 23.06 62.02
CA GLU A 260 13.50 23.82 60.77
C GLU A 260 14.41 23.12 59.75
N LYS A 261 15.56 22.59 60.15
CA LYS A 261 16.42 21.78 59.26
C LYS A 261 15.78 20.45 58.85
N LEU A 262 14.98 19.82 59.72
CA LEU A 262 14.19 18.63 59.37
C LEU A 262 13.10 18.98 58.33
N ALA A 263 12.45 20.13 58.49
CA ALA A 263 11.45 20.64 57.57
C ALA A 263 12.06 21.07 56.22
N GLU A 264 13.21 21.75 56.21
CA GLU A 264 13.96 22.10 54.99
C GLU A 264 14.46 20.85 54.24
N ALA A 265 14.93 19.84 54.97
CA ALA A 265 15.30 18.55 54.38
C ALA A 265 14.09 17.80 53.79
N SER A 266 12.88 18.02 54.31
CA SER A 266 11.64 17.47 53.76
C SER A 266 11.04 18.28 52.60
N GLN A 267 11.30 19.60 52.54
CA GLN A 267 10.73 20.51 51.53
C GLN A 267 11.65 20.76 50.32
N GLN A 268 12.98 20.74 50.46
CA GLN A 268 13.88 21.10 49.36
C GLN A 268 14.37 19.90 48.53
N ASN A 269 13.47 19.35 47.70
CA ASN A 269 13.72 18.81 46.34
C ASN A 269 12.58 17.93 45.81
N ALA A 270 11.55 17.62 46.61
CA ALA A 270 10.44 16.80 46.16
C ALA A 270 9.38 17.61 45.39
N GLY A 271 8.99 18.81 45.85
CA GLY A 271 7.82 19.52 45.29
C GLY A 271 7.92 19.90 43.80
N ALA A 272 9.03 20.53 43.39
CA ALA A 272 9.19 21.02 42.01
C ALA A 272 9.49 19.87 41.02
N LYS A 273 10.38 18.94 41.40
CA LYS A 273 10.70 17.77 40.57
C LYS A 273 9.54 16.77 40.50
N HIS A 274 8.74 16.64 41.57
CA HIS A 274 7.52 15.83 41.54
C HIS A 274 6.44 16.48 40.67
N ALA A 275 6.27 17.81 40.72
CA ALA A 275 5.35 18.52 39.83
C ALA A 275 5.76 18.39 38.35
N GLU A 276 7.05 18.52 38.03
CA GLU A 276 7.56 18.30 36.67
C GLU A 276 7.47 16.83 36.23
N TYR A 277 7.84 15.88 37.10
CA TYR A 277 7.70 14.46 36.84
C TYR A 277 6.24 14.06 36.64
N LEU A 278 5.31 14.57 37.45
CA LEU A 278 3.87 14.36 37.28
C LEU A 278 3.38 15.01 35.99
N LYS A 279 3.90 16.17 35.60
CA LYS A 279 3.55 16.84 34.34
C LYS A 279 4.06 16.06 33.12
N GLN A 280 5.29 15.52 33.20
CA GLN A 280 5.87 14.66 32.18
C GLN A 280 5.13 13.33 32.09
N LYS A 281 4.84 12.68 33.22
CA LYS A 281 4.04 11.45 33.26
C LYS A 281 2.60 11.67 32.79
N ALA A 282 2.01 12.82 33.07
CA ALA A 282 0.72 13.22 32.51
C ALA A 282 0.80 13.43 30.99
N GLN A 283 1.90 13.96 30.45
CA GLN A 283 2.10 14.09 29.00
C GLN A 283 2.33 12.73 28.33
N GLU A 284 3.14 11.86 28.92
CA GLU A 284 3.36 10.48 28.46
C GLU A 284 2.06 9.66 28.52
N ALA A 285 1.26 9.81 29.58
CA ALA A 285 -0.05 9.19 29.70
C ALA A 285 -1.03 9.72 28.64
N ARG A 286 -1.01 11.02 28.33
CA ARG A 286 -1.82 11.61 27.24
C ARG A 286 -1.40 11.08 25.87
N ALA A 287 -0.09 11.06 25.58
CA ALA A 287 0.44 10.50 24.33
C ALA A 287 0.14 8.99 24.19
N TYR A 288 0.16 8.25 25.31
CA TYR A 288 -0.26 6.85 25.34
C TYR A 288 -1.75 6.69 25.02
N VAL A 289 -2.62 7.49 25.67
CA VAL A 289 -4.06 7.55 25.37
C VAL A 289 -4.34 7.89 23.90
N ASP A 290 -3.62 8.85 23.33
CA ASP A 290 -3.77 9.27 21.92
C ASP A 290 -3.30 8.19 20.93
N SER A 291 -2.35 7.35 21.33
CA SER A 291 -1.82 6.24 20.50
C SER A 291 -2.66 4.95 20.57
N GLN A 292 -3.60 4.88 21.50
CA GLN A 292 -4.48 3.75 21.69
C GLN A 292 -5.73 3.86 20.79
N PRO A 293 -6.35 2.74 20.38
CA PRO A 293 -7.66 2.78 19.73
C PRO A 293 -8.66 3.55 20.60
N GLN A 294 -9.40 4.49 20.01
CA GLN A 294 -10.38 5.30 20.74
C GLN A 294 -11.40 4.38 21.45
N LEU A 295 -11.41 4.44 22.78
CA LEU A 295 -12.35 3.68 23.62
C LEU A 295 -13.75 4.30 23.61
N HIS A 296 -13.85 5.61 23.36
CA HIS A 296 -15.12 6.32 23.36
C HIS A 296 -15.60 6.54 21.92
N PRO A 297 -16.89 6.34 21.63
CA PRO A 297 -17.50 6.87 20.43
C PRO A 297 -17.24 8.38 20.35
N THR A 298 -16.82 8.89 19.19
CA THR A 298 -16.52 10.32 19.02
C THR A 298 -17.78 11.16 19.31
N LYS A 299 -17.80 11.89 20.44
CA LYS A 299 -18.89 12.81 20.77
C LYS A 299 -18.83 14.03 19.84
N THR A 300 -19.86 14.20 19.03
CA THR A 300 -20.02 15.28 18.06
C THR A 300 -20.74 16.50 18.64
N GLY A 301 -21.37 16.37 19.81
CA GLY A 301 -22.17 17.41 20.46
C GLY A 301 -23.51 17.67 19.77
N ARG A 302 -23.91 16.82 18.81
CA ARG A 302 -25.17 16.92 18.08
C ARG A 302 -26.22 16.07 18.80
N ILE A 303 -27.43 16.60 18.95
CA ILE A 303 -28.56 15.88 19.56
C ILE A 303 -29.64 15.72 18.49
N ALA A 304 -30.06 14.48 18.23
CA ALA A 304 -31.12 14.14 17.29
C ALA A 304 -32.45 13.77 17.99
N LEU A 305 -32.43 13.57 19.31
CA LEU A 305 -33.59 13.21 20.12
C LEU A 305 -34.47 14.43 20.47
N SER A 306 -35.79 14.23 20.45
CA SER A 306 -36.75 15.18 21.02
C SER A 306 -36.71 15.22 22.55
N ALA A 307 -37.27 16.27 23.16
CA ALA A 307 -37.35 16.39 24.62
C ALA A 307 -38.11 15.22 25.29
N GLU A 308 -39.17 14.72 24.64
CA GLU A 308 -39.94 13.57 25.10
C GLU A 308 -39.12 12.28 25.05
N GLN A 309 -38.37 12.07 23.96
CA GLN A 309 -37.46 10.93 23.84
C GLN A 309 -36.34 11.00 24.88
N ILE A 310 -35.75 12.18 25.12
CA ILE A 310 -34.73 12.36 26.16
C ILE A 310 -35.30 12.01 27.53
N ALA A 311 -36.51 12.46 27.87
CA ALA A 311 -37.15 12.13 29.12
C ALA A 311 -37.42 10.62 29.25
N ALA A 312 -37.92 9.98 28.19
CA ALA A 312 -38.14 8.54 28.15
C ALA A 312 -36.85 7.73 28.32
N GLY A 313 -35.77 8.09 27.63
CA GLY A 313 -34.47 7.44 27.75
C GLY A 313 -33.84 7.62 29.15
N LYS A 314 -33.98 8.81 29.76
CA LYS A 314 -33.56 9.04 31.15
C LYS A 314 -34.32 8.17 32.15
N MET A 315 -35.63 7.98 31.93
CA MET A 315 -36.43 7.05 32.74
C MET A 315 -35.99 5.61 32.56
N ALA A 316 -35.68 5.19 31.33
CA ALA A 316 -35.18 3.85 31.04
C ALA A 316 -33.83 3.58 31.74
N LEU A 317 -32.86 4.51 31.64
CA LEU A 317 -31.60 4.45 32.39
C LEU A 317 -31.82 4.33 33.90
N SER A 318 -32.76 5.12 34.45
CA SER A 318 -33.08 5.09 35.88
C SER A 318 -33.69 3.74 36.30
N ASN A 319 -34.52 3.12 35.44
CA ASN A 319 -35.10 1.81 35.69
C ASN A 319 -34.06 0.69 35.59
N TRP A 320 -33.17 0.76 34.61
CA TRP A 320 -32.02 -0.13 34.47
C TRP A 320 -31.11 -0.08 35.72
N GLU A 321 -30.80 1.12 36.22
CA GLU A 321 -30.02 1.29 37.44
C GLU A 321 -30.76 0.76 38.68
N ARG A 322 -32.08 0.99 38.76
CA ARG A 322 -32.90 0.47 39.87
C ARG A 322 -32.93 -1.05 39.90
N ALA A 323 -32.98 -1.71 38.74
CA ALA A 323 -32.91 -3.18 38.66
C ALA A 323 -31.59 -3.72 39.24
N TRP A 324 -30.47 -3.06 38.94
CA TRP A 324 -29.17 -3.37 39.55
C TRP A 324 -29.19 -3.22 41.07
N GLN A 325 -29.69 -2.09 41.58
CA GLN A 325 -29.78 -1.83 43.02
C GLN A 325 -30.70 -2.82 43.75
N ALA A 326 -31.77 -3.25 43.08
CA ALA A 326 -32.70 -4.26 43.59
C ALA A 326 -32.15 -5.69 43.53
N LYS A 327 -30.93 -5.89 43.00
CA LYS A 327 -30.31 -7.20 42.72
C LYS A 327 -31.15 -8.06 41.76
N ASP A 328 -31.97 -7.42 40.92
CA ASP A 328 -32.70 -8.06 39.84
C ASP A 328 -31.85 -8.04 38.57
N LEU A 329 -30.94 -9.01 38.46
CA LEU A 329 -30.03 -9.06 37.33
C LEU A 329 -30.76 -9.37 36.01
N ASN A 330 -31.83 -10.18 36.05
CA ASN A 330 -32.63 -10.46 34.86
C ASN A 330 -33.32 -9.19 34.34
N GLY A 331 -33.92 -8.40 35.24
CA GLY A 331 -34.49 -7.10 34.89
C GLY A 331 -33.45 -6.08 34.43
N HIS A 332 -32.21 -6.16 34.94
CA HIS A 332 -31.09 -5.31 34.50
C HIS A 332 -30.61 -5.69 33.09
N LEU A 333 -30.41 -6.99 32.84
CA LEU A 333 -29.95 -7.53 31.56
C LEU A 333 -30.99 -7.37 30.45
N ALA A 334 -32.29 -7.27 30.79
CA ALA A 334 -33.36 -7.03 29.83
C ALA A 334 -33.20 -5.73 29.03
N TYR A 335 -32.40 -4.76 29.48
CA TYR A 335 -32.15 -3.53 28.72
C TYR A 335 -31.06 -3.67 27.66
N TYR A 336 -30.31 -4.76 27.63
CA TYR A 336 -29.20 -4.94 26.68
C TYR A 336 -29.68 -5.47 25.34
N GLU A 337 -29.03 -5.02 24.26
CA GLU A 337 -29.20 -5.65 22.95
C GLU A 337 -28.52 -7.02 22.89
N PRO A 338 -29.08 -8.00 22.16
CA PRO A 338 -28.51 -9.35 22.08
C PRO A 338 -27.08 -9.41 21.54
N ASN A 339 -26.68 -8.43 20.72
CA ASN A 339 -25.38 -8.35 20.05
C ASN A 339 -24.48 -7.25 20.62
N ILE A 340 -24.73 -6.79 21.84
CA ILE A 340 -23.89 -5.78 22.48
C ILE A 340 -22.44 -6.26 22.60
N ILE A 341 -21.52 -5.33 22.34
CA ILE A 341 -20.11 -5.44 22.71
C ILE A 341 -19.81 -4.32 23.71
N ALA A 342 -19.34 -4.70 24.89
CA ALA A 342 -18.88 -3.76 25.90
C ALA A 342 -17.35 -3.70 25.94
N ASP A 343 -16.80 -2.50 26.11
CA ASP A 343 -15.37 -2.28 26.24
C ASP A 343 -15.00 -2.27 27.73
N LYS A 344 -14.25 -3.27 28.18
CA LYS A 344 -13.81 -3.44 29.57
C LYS A 344 -12.34 -3.10 29.71
N VAL A 345 -12.05 -2.11 30.55
CA VAL A 345 -10.71 -1.66 30.92
C VAL A 345 -10.49 -1.88 32.41
N VAL A 346 -9.49 -2.67 32.76
CA VAL A 346 -9.08 -2.90 34.15
C VAL A 346 -7.70 -2.30 34.38
N ILE A 347 -7.58 -1.47 35.41
CA ILE A 347 -6.38 -0.74 35.78
C ILE A 347 -5.93 -1.23 37.16
N HIS A 348 -4.77 -1.88 37.18
CA HIS A 348 -4.17 -2.44 38.39
C HIS A 348 -2.66 -2.14 38.40
N GLU A 349 -2.14 -1.56 39.48
CA GLU A 349 -0.70 -1.24 39.62
C GLU A 349 -0.09 -0.48 38.42
N SER A 350 -0.83 0.47 37.86
CA SER A 350 -0.43 1.24 36.66
C SER A 350 -0.32 0.42 35.35
N LYS A 351 -0.87 -0.80 35.31
CA LYS A 351 -1.05 -1.60 34.09
C LYS A 351 -2.51 -1.55 33.66
N GLU A 352 -2.71 -1.42 32.36
CA GLU A 352 -4.03 -1.35 31.74
C GLU A 352 -4.30 -2.62 30.92
N HIS A 353 -5.41 -3.29 31.21
CA HIS A 353 -5.87 -4.47 30.49
C HIS A 353 -7.20 -4.15 29.80
N ARG A 354 -7.20 -4.17 28.47
CA ARG A 354 -8.36 -3.86 27.64
C ARG A 354 -8.91 -5.12 26.99
N ASN A 355 -10.19 -5.39 27.18
CA ASN A 355 -10.90 -6.50 26.57
C ASN A 355 -12.24 -6.02 26.03
N LYS A 356 -12.67 -6.60 24.90
CA LYS A 356 -14.05 -6.48 24.43
C LYS A 356 -14.82 -7.70 24.92
N ILE A 357 -15.92 -7.47 25.60
CA ILE A 357 -16.76 -8.53 26.15
C ILE A 357 -18.12 -8.56 25.46
N ASP A 358 -18.56 -9.75 25.10
CA ASP A 358 -19.90 -9.99 24.56
C ASP A 358 -20.94 -10.06 25.69
N LEU A 359 -22.23 -10.20 25.34
CA LEU A 359 -23.33 -10.27 26.31
C LEU A 359 -23.17 -11.39 27.34
N GLN A 360 -22.66 -12.56 26.94
CA GLN A 360 -22.50 -13.70 27.85
C GLN A 360 -21.39 -13.43 28.87
N GLN A 361 -20.27 -12.85 28.42
CA GLN A 361 -19.16 -12.44 29.27
C GLN A 361 -19.56 -11.28 30.18
N LEU A 362 -20.33 -10.32 29.67
CA LEU A 362 -20.91 -9.21 30.42
C LEU A 362 -21.82 -9.70 31.55
N GLU A 363 -22.70 -10.65 31.27
CA GLU A 363 -23.57 -11.28 32.27
C GLU A 363 -22.76 -11.97 33.38
N ALA A 364 -21.75 -12.76 33.01
CA ALA A 364 -20.87 -13.43 33.97
C ALA A 364 -20.12 -12.42 34.86
N ASP A 365 -19.59 -11.36 34.25
CA ASP A 365 -18.91 -10.28 34.94
C ASP A 365 -19.86 -9.51 35.88
N LEU A 366 -21.07 -9.19 35.44
CA LEU A 366 -22.09 -8.53 36.26
C LEU A 366 -22.52 -9.40 37.45
N HIS A 367 -22.65 -10.71 37.26
CA HIS A 367 -22.87 -11.64 38.36
C HIS A 367 -21.75 -11.57 39.39
N GLN A 368 -20.49 -11.59 38.95
CA GLN A 368 -19.34 -11.46 39.84
C GLN A 368 -19.35 -10.11 40.58
N MET A 369 -19.55 -9.00 39.86
CA MET A 369 -19.63 -7.66 40.44
C MET A 369 -20.77 -7.56 41.46
N GLY A 370 -21.91 -8.22 41.21
CA GLY A 370 -23.09 -8.22 42.07
C GLY A 370 -22.92 -9.00 43.38
N THR A 371 -21.87 -9.83 43.50
CA THR A 371 -21.52 -10.49 44.77
C THR A 371 -20.94 -9.52 45.80
N HIS A 372 -20.66 -8.28 45.41
CA HIS A 372 -19.98 -7.28 46.23
C HIS A 372 -20.90 -6.09 46.52
N ALA A 373 -20.76 -5.50 47.71
CA ALA A 373 -21.49 -4.30 48.08
C ALA A 373 -20.82 -3.07 47.45
N TRP A 374 -21.37 -2.61 46.33
CA TRP A 374 -20.96 -1.38 45.65
C TRP A 374 -21.80 -0.20 46.12
N SER A 375 -21.12 0.89 46.47
CA SER A 375 -21.75 2.16 46.84
C SER A 375 -21.75 3.10 45.63
N LYS A 376 -22.88 3.73 45.35
CA LYS A 376 -22.97 4.75 44.30
C LYS A 376 -22.29 6.03 44.79
N ALA A 377 -21.21 6.45 44.11
CA ALA A 377 -20.47 7.67 44.45
C ALA A 377 -20.92 8.86 43.60
N LYS A 378 -21.16 8.65 42.30
CA LYS A 378 -21.61 9.71 41.38
C LYS A 378 -22.45 9.12 40.26
N SER A 379 -23.42 9.87 39.75
CA SER A 379 -24.04 9.59 38.46
C SER A 379 -24.34 10.88 37.71
N ASP A 380 -24.01 10.88 36.42
CA ASP A 380 -24.33 11.95 35.48
C ASP A 380 -25.12 11.38 34.30
N THR A 381 -25.78 12.25 33.54
CA THR A 381 -26.51 11.84 32.33
C THR A 381 -26.33 12.86 31.22
N GLU A 382 -25.96 12.36 30.05
CA GLU A 382 -25.68 13.13 28.84
C GLU A 382 -26.57 12.66 27.69
N VAL A 383 -26.57 13.41 26.58
CA VAL A 383 -27.30 13.06 25.36
C VAL A 383 -26.39 13.35 24.18
N GLU A 384 -26.25 12.38 23.27
CA GLU A 384 -25.41 12.48 22.08
C GLU A 384 -26.05 11.68 20.94
N GLY A 385 -26.20 12.30 19.77
CA GLY A 385 -26.88 11.73 18.62
C GLY A 385 -28.29 11.26 18.98
N GLU A 386 -28.52 9.97 18.78
CA GLU A 386 -29.78 9.26 19.10
C GLU A 386 -29.72 8.53 20.45
N SER A 387 -28.68 8.80 21.25
CA SER A 387 -28.43 8.11 22.52
C SER A 387 -28.62 9.00 23.74
N VAL A 388 -29.18 8.42 24.80
CA VAL A 388 -29.07 8.94 26.17
C VAL A 388 -27.98 8.14 26.87
N ILE A 389 -27.02 8.83 27.48
CA ILE A 389 -25.81 8.24 28.05
C ILE A 389 -25.84 8.39 29.57
N GLY A 390 -25.78 7.27 30.29
CA GLY A 390 -25.62 7.24 31.74
C GLY A 390 -24.16 7.05 32.14
N ILE A 391 -23.62 7.89 33.02
CA ILE A 391 -22.26 7.74 33.55
C ILE A 391 -22.37 7.48 35.04
N HIS A 392 -21.97 6.29 35.50
CA HIS A 392 -22.13 5.85 36.89
C HIS A 392 -20.77 5.51 37.50
N ARG A 393 -20.42 6.14 38.63
CA ARG A 393 -19.23 5.81 39.44
C ARG A 393 -19.67 5.06 40.69
N LEU A 394 -19.22 3.81 40.78
CA LEU A 394 -19.44 2.91 41.90
C LEU A 394 -18.12 2.71 42.65
N THR A 395 -18.16 2.64 43.98
CA THR A 395 -16.99 2.45 44.82
C THR A 395 -17.22 1.35 45.85
N ARG A 396 -16.14 0.66 46.20
CA ARG A 396 -16.12 -0.39 47.21
C ARG A 396 -14.81 -0.33 47.97
N LEU A 397 -14.84 -0.53 49.29
CA LEU A 397 -13.62 -0.70 50.08
C LEU A 397 -12.98 -2.05 49.71
N ALA A 398 -11.71 -2.02 49.30
CA ALA A 398 -10.91 -3.19 48.95
C ALA A 398 -9.97 -3.59 50.08
N THR A 399 -9.24 -2.62 50.63
CA THR A 399 -8.29 -2.83 51.73
C THR A 399 -8.50 -1.76 52.81
N PRO A 400 -8.88 -2.13 54.04
CA PRO A 400 -8.99 -1.19 55.14
C PRO A 400 -7.61 -0.65 55.55
N ALA A 401 -7.57 0.54 56.15
CA ALA A 401 -6.35 1.09 56.71
C ALA A 401 -5.83 0.17 57.82
N ALA A 402 -4.55 -0.20 57.75
CA ALA A 402 -3.92 -1.06 58.75
C ALA A 402 -3.66 -0.32 60.08
N ASP A 403 -3.44 1.00 60.02
CA ASP A 403 -3.19 1.90 61.15
C ASP A 403 -3.50 3.36 60.79
N GLU A 404 -3.31 4.30 61.73
CA GLU A 404 -3.56 5.74 61.57
C GLU A 404 -2.73 6.41 60.45
N ASN A 405 -1.68 5.77 59.95
CA ASN A 405 -0.80 6.29 58.91
C ASN A 405 -1.02 5.60 57.54
N ALA A 406 -1.89 4.60 57.45
CA ALA A 406 -2.18 3.86 56.24
C ALA A 406 -3.45 4.37 55.52
N THR A 407 -3.40 4.49 54.19
CA THR A 407 -4.57 4.90 53.39
C THR A 407 -5.44 3.70 53.03
N GLU A 408 -6.74 3.81 53.25
CA GLU A 408 -7.72 2.85 52.74
C GLU A 408 -7.69 2.78 51.22
N LEU A 409 -7.75 1.57 50.67
CA LEU A 409 -7.79 1.33 49.23
C LEU A 409 -9.16 0.86 48.80
N TYR A 410 -9.59 1.34 47.64
CA TYR A 410 -10.90 1.15 47.07
C TYR A 410 -10.79 0.55 45.68
N ASN A 411 -11.82 -0.20 45.29
CA ASN A 411 -12.10 -0.49 43.89
C ASN A 411 -13.12 0.52 43.39
N ILE A 412 -12.86 1.12 42.24
CA ILE A 412 -13.75 2.09 41.58
C ILE A 412 -14.18 1.48 40.25
N TRP A 413 -15.48 1.47 39.98
CA TRP A 413 -16.05 1.01 38.72
C TRP A 413 -16.86 2.13 38.10
N ILE A 414 -16.41 2.60 36.94
CA ILE A 414 -17.09 3.60 36.13
C ILE A 414 -17.76 2.87 34.97
N ARG A 415 -19.05 3.16 34.77
CA ARG A 415 -19.85 2.63 33.68
C ARG A 415 -20.37 3.78 32.84
N GLU A 416 -20.06 3.79 31.55
CA GLU A 416 -20.67 4.69 30.56
C GLU A 416 -21.60 3.87 29.67
N VAL A 417 -22.90 4.14 29.74
CA VAL A 417 -23.96 3.28 29.20
C VAL A 417 -24.72 4.04 28.14
N TRP A 418 -24.72 3.56 26.91
CA TRP A 418 -25.34 4.23 25.77
C TRP A 418 -26.64 3.55 25.42
N MET A 419 -27.76 4.24 25.65
CA MET A 419 -29.10 3.76 25.33
C MET A 419 -29.69 4.48 24.15
N HIS A 420 -30.24 3.74 23.20
CA HIS A 420 -31.02 4.29 22.08
C HIS A 420 -32.39 3.62 21.98
N GLN A 421 -33.27 4.21 21.17
CA GLN A 421 -34.63 3.71 21.01
C GLN A 421 -34.70 2.66 19.90
N VAL A 422 -35.16 1.45 20.25
CA VAL A 422 -35.40 0.33 19.32
C VAL A 422 -36.89 -0.01 19.34
N GLY A 423 -37.61 0.46 18.34
CA GLY A 423 -39.08 0.39 18.32
C GLY A 423 -39.67 1.23 19.47
N ASN A 424 -40.40 0.57 20.38
CA ASN A 424 -41.00 1.22 21.55
C ASN A 424 -40.14 1.09 22.82
N ASP A 425 -39.03 0.35 22.76
CA ASP A 425 -38.17 0.07 23.91
C ASP A 425 -36.87 0.89 23.83
N TRP A 426 -36.28 1.15 24.98
CA TRP A 426 -34.93 1.69 25.08
C TRP A 426 -33.95 0.57 25.38
N ARG A 427 -32.90 0.45 24.56
CA ARG A 427 -31.91 -0.63 24.63
C ARG A 427 -30.50 -0.08 24.72
N ILE A 428 -29.66 -0.77 25.49
CA ILE A 428 -28.22 -0.52 25.60
C ILE A 428 -27.55 -1.25 24.46
N HIS A 429 -26.98 -0.47 23.55
CA HIS A 429 -26.28 -0.96 22.37
C HIS A 429 -24.75 -0.87 22.53
N HIS A 430 -24.28 -0.09 23.51
CA HIS A 430 -22.87 0.05 23.81
C HIS A 430 -22.66 0.40 25.29
N GLU A 431 -21.61 -0.16 25.90
CA GLU A 431 -21.24 0.13 27.28
C GLU A 431 -19.71 0.10 27.44
N ILE A 432 -19.17 1.02 28.24
CA ILE A 432 -17.75 1.09 28.57
C ILE A 432 -17.58 0.92 30.08
N TRP A 433 -16.70 0.02 30.49
CA TRP A 433 -16.33 -0.21 31.88
C TRP A 433 -14.88 0.21 32.11
N GLN A 434 -14.68 1.06 33.11
CA GLN A 434 -13.35 1.40 33.62
C GLN A 434 -13.29 0.98 35.10
N ILE A 435 -12.46 0.00 35.39
CA ILE A 435 -12.31 -0.59 36.73
C ILE A 435 -10.92 -0.25 37.24
N TYR A 436 -10.85 0.51 38.32
CA TYR A 436 -9.62 0.81 39.04
C TYR A 436 -9.57 -0.05 40.30
N GLU A 437 -8.51 -0.84 40.46
CA GLU A 437 -8.33 -1.69 41.62
C GLU A 437 -7.29 -1.12 42.59
N ASN A 438 -7.55 -1.25 43.89
CA ASN A 438 -6.62 -0.89 44.96
C ASN A 438 -6.12 0.57 44.89
N VAL A 439 -7.03 1.52 44.62
CA VAL A 439 -6.71 2.95 44.54
C VAL A 439 -7.19 3.71 45.79
N PRO A 440 -6.50 4.77 46.23
CA PRO A 440 -7.03 5.65 47.27
C PRO A 440 -8.40 6.24 46.90
N ASN A 441 -9.21 6.58 47.90
CA ASN A 441 -10.47 7.28 47.69
C ASN A 441 -10.21 8.75 47.31
N PHE A 442 -10.19 9.06 46.01
CA PHE A 442 -10.03 10.42 45.48
C PHE A 442 -11.36 11.12 45.20
#